data_AF-A0A7J6P3V7-F1
#
_entry.id   AF-A0A7J6P3V7-F1
#
_cell.length_a   1.000
_cell.length_b   1.000
_cell.length_c   1.000
_cell.angle_alpha   90.00
_cell.angle_beta   90.00
_cell.angle_gamma   90.00
#
_symmetry.space_group_name_H-M   'P 1'
#
loop_
_entity.id
_entity.type
_entity.pdbx_description
1 polymer ?
#
loop_
_entity_poly.entity_id
_entity_poly.type
_entity_poly.pdbx_seq_one_letter_code
_entity_poly.pdbx_strand_id
1 'polypeptide(L)'
;MLIVALTMAAAWDVSSPIDLYREDLRDLFGLTISRMDTYLTVNSVALAVSVHSIYCGMIPPDIPQPKEVPSWLWFIWILNLAASTVLLLLSVCFALHASIVAQSLEVKLLTRWLRLPLPKTSDIANAADTIERFECNPIKSIFRIPVVRRLSQRRTAHEGSSRKDARDVGKNGMMDHAEDDKYTVSHFSLFQRLQKSWQGYDAYARVFMVLANNQMLLTFADFALGSTMMGDREVWAAWAFVVVIATAAMLHLRMNLTFESYNELIVMLVLAYLTPLSAAAAATLDYAGQTSIGERGRGDLANVEYSPVRRKIVVATAHEASKFEGGEDTALASIALHCLWYYYLVLQGLEATEVLPGKFNIVRMTSDILLHENPFHGFVRHEMTEGGIDGSRRPSDYEWDFERNDGYCPPECRREVDRLDDDLVEKEDKEICSAKDSQLALMEEGRGASIRHSKIGEWVEAHYGQRPSPEDRWQESCFKGVTDPSIVREQVDEFGENVEEFVKERKAGKGKSSRCVDSPKVILKPCEYRHPDRPKNITHYRLRPWSIYKQVSAIISAVWTVGLYLVGSGVR
;
A
#
# COMPACT_ATOMS: atom_id res chain seq x y z
N MET A 1 -1.00 -41.30 -25.29
CA MET A 1 -1.99 -40.87 -24.27
C MET A 1 -1.96 -41.73 -23.02
N LEU A 2 -2.11 -43.06 -23.08
CA LEU A 2 -2.10 -43.91 -21.87
C LEU A 2 -0.76 -43.89 -21.10
N ILE A 3 0.37 -43.89 -21.79
CA ILE A 3 1.71 -43.78 -21.17
C ILE A 3 1.88 -42.41 -20.51
N VAL A 4 1.39 -41.34 -21.14
CA VAL A 4 1.44 -39.98 -20.58
C VAL A 4 0.55 -39.87 -19.33
N ALA A 5 -0.64 -40.46 -19.36
CA ALA A 5 -1.53 -40.52 -18.20
C ALA A 5 -0.95 -41.36 -17.05
N LEU A 6 -0.27 -42.47 -17.36
CA LEU A 6 0.43 -43.30 -16.36
C LEU A 6 1.68 -42.62 -15.79
N THR A 7 2.44 -41.86 -16.60
CA THR A 7 3.56 -41.06 -16.10
C THR A 7 3.08 -39.86 -15.29
N MET A 8 1.95 -39.24 -15.65
CA MET A 8 1.36 -38.17 -14.84
C MET A 8 0.75 -38.70 -13.54
N ALA A 9 0.08 -39.85 -13.56
CA ALA A 9 -0.44 -40.49 -12.36
C ALA A 9 0.68 -40.97 -11.42
N ALA A 10 1.78 -41.53 -11.96
CA ALA A 10 2.94 -41.91 -11.17
C ALA A 10 3.75 -40.70 -10.67
N ALA A 11 3.72 -39.57 -11.39
CA ALA A 11 4.32 -38.32 -10.92
C ALA A 11 3.47 -37.62 -9.84
N TRP A 12 2.15 -37.81 -9.87
CA TRP A 12 1.22 -37.27 -8.87
C TRP A 12 1.25 -38.03 -7.54
N ASP A 13 1.64 -39.31 -7.53
CA ASP A 13 1.68 -40.14 -6.31
C ASP A 13 2.96 -39.92 -5.47
N VAL A 14 3.86 -39.01 -5.89
CA VAL A 14 5.16 -38.75 -5.24
C VAL A 14 5.46 -37.25 -5.09
N SER A 15 4.47 -36.35 -5.12
CA SER A 15 4.70 -35.03 -4.53
C SER A 15 4.81 -35.23 -3.03
N SER A 16 6.03 -35.09 -2.50
CA SER A 16 6.26 -35.22 -1.08
C SER A 16 5.38 -34.20 -0.34
N PRO A 17 4.92 -34.46 0.90
CA PRO A 17 4.15 -33.48 1.68
C PRO A 17 4.84 -32.10 1.74
N ILE A 18 6.16 -32.06 1.62
CA ILE A 18 6.98 -30.86 1.57
C ILE A 18 6.80 -30.09 0.26
N ASP A 19 6.66 -30.77 -0.88
CA ASP A 19 6.44 -30.13 -2.17
C ASP A 19 5.04 -29.51 -2.23
N LEU A 20 4.03 -30.20 -1.70
CA LEU A 20 2.68 -29.64 -1.57
C LEU A 20 2.71 -28.37 -0.72
N TYR A 21 3.42 -28.41 0.42
CA TYR A 21 3.57 -27.25 1.30
C TYR A 21 4.35 -26.09 0.65
N ARG A 22 5.37 -26.38 -0.18
CA ARG A 22 6.07 -25.35 -0.97
C ARG A 22 5.10 -24.62 -1.90
N GLU A 23 4.23 -25.37 -2.54
CA GLU A 23 3.26 -24.82 -3.46
C GLU A 23 2.20 -24.01 -2.72
N ASP A 24 1.68 -24.51 -1.59
CA ASP A 24 0.73 -23.78 -0.74
C ASP A 24 1.31 -22.42 -0.28
N LEU A 25 2.59 -22.38 0.10
CA LEU A 25 3.25 -21.13 0.46
C LEU A 25 3.35 -20.17 -0.73
N ARG A 26 3.77 -20.66 -1.90
CA ARG A 26 3.84 -19.84 -3.12
C ARG A 26 2.47 -19.30 -3.51
N ASP A 27 1.44 -20.11 -3.40
CA ASP A 27 0.07 -19.69 -3.69
C ASP A 27 -0.40 -18.62 -2.70
N LEU A 28 -0.09 -18.77 -1.42
CA LEU A 28 -0.47 -17.81 -0.38
C LEU A 28 0.26 -16.46 -0.51
N PHE A 29 1.57 -16.48 -0.82
CA PHE A 29 2.32 -15.28 -1.14
C PHE A 29 1.90 -14.68 -2.47
N GLY A 30 1.68 -15.52 -3.50
CA GLY A 30 1.21 -15.13 -4.81
C GLY A 30 -0.12 -14.40 -4.76
N LEU A 31 -1.07 -14.86 -3.94
CA LEU A 31 -2.34 -14.17 -3.71
C LEU A 31 -2.14 -12.78 -3.07
N THR A 32 -1.21 -12.68 -2.12
CA THR A 32 -0.90 -11.40 -1.45
C THR A 32 -0.26 -10.41 -2.42
N ILE A 33 0.74 -10.88 -3.18
CA ILE A 33 1.47 -10.08 -4.19
C ILE A 33 0.50 -9.62 -5.27
N SER A 34 -0.30 -10.53 -5.83
CA SER A 34 -1.31 -10.22 -6.84
C SER A 34 -2.32 -9.17 -6.36
N ARG A 35 -2.71 -9.23 -5.08
CA ARG A 35 -3.58 -8.19 -4.48
C ARG A 35 -2.87 -6.83 -4.38
N MET A 36 -1.60 -6.78 -3.97
CA MET A 36 -0.85 -5.52 -3.90
C MET A 36 -0.65 -4.91 -5.29
N ASP A 37 -0.37 -5.74 -6.28
CA ASP A 37 -0.21 -5.32 -7.68
C ASP A 37 -1.53 -4.77 -8.26
N THR A 38 -2.66 -5.34 -7.84
CA THR A 38 -3.98 -4.80 -8.16
C THR A 38 -4.16 -3.39 -7.58
N TYR A 39 -3.78 -3.16 -6.32
CA TYR A 39 -3.82 -1.82 -5.73
C TYR A 39 -2.91 -0.85 -6.47
N LEU A 40 -1.70 -1.27 -6.84
CA LEU A 40 -0.75 -0.44 -7.59
C LEU A 40 -1.33 -0.02 -8.95
N THR A 41 -1.96 -0.96 -9.65
CA THR A 41 -2.59 -0.72 -10.95
C THR A 41 -3.77 0.24 -10.83
N VAL A 42 -4.69 -0.01 -9.90
CA VAL A 42 -5.88 0.86 -9.72
C VAL A 42 -5.46 2.26 -9.27
N ASN A 43 -4.54 2.36 -8.31
CA ASN A 43 -4.09 3.66 -7.79
C ASN A 43 -3.27 4.45 -8.81
N SER A 44 -2.47 3.79 -9.66
CA SER A 44 -1.73 4.49 -10.72
C SER A 44 -2.66 5.06 -11.80
N VAL A 45 -3.72 4.34 -12.17
CA VAL A 45 -4.75 4.86 -13.08
C VAL A 45 -5.49 6.04 -12.45
N ALA A 46 -5.94 5.92 -11.20
CA ALA A 46 -6.59 7.01 -10.49
C ALA A 46 -5.67 8.23 -10.32
N LEU A 47 -4.37 8.00 -10.11
CA LEU A 47 -3.35 9.05 -10.00
C LEU A 47 -3.18 9.75 -11.34
N ALA A 48 -3.13 9.01 -12.44
CA ALA A 48 -3.08 9.57 -13.79
C ALA A 48 -4.32 10.43 -14.09
N VAL A 49 -5.52 9.96 -13.72
CA VAL A 49 -6.76 10.76 -13.85
C VAL A 49 -6.70 12.03 -12.99
N SER A 50 -6.20 11.92 -11.77
CA SER A 50 -6.08 13.07 -10.86
C SER A 50 -5.10 14.12 -11.41
N VAL A 51 -3.91 13.69 -11.84
CA VAL A 51 -2.89 14.56 -12.45
C VAL A 51 -3.39 15.15 -13.77
N HIS A 52 -4.02 14.34 -14.62
CA HIS A 52 -4.61 14.82 -15.86
C HIS A 52 -5.71 15.86 -15.60
N SER A 53 -6.52 15.67 -14.56
CA SER A 53 -7.52 16.65 -14.15
C SER A 53 -6.89 17.96 -13.68
N ILE A 54 -5.69 17.95 -13.07
CA ILE A 54 -4.98 19.19 -12.71
C ILE A 54 -4.58 19.97 -13.98
N TYR A 55 -4.04 19.28 -14.99
CA TYR A 55 -3.58 19.92 -16.23
C TYR A 55 -4.72 20.34 -17.17
N CYS A 56 -5.70 19.46 -17.36
CA CYS A 56 -6.80 19.65 -18.31
C CYS A 56 -8.07 20.23 -17.69
N GLY A 57 -8.17 20.26 -16.36
CA GLY A 57 -9.26 20.94 -15.66
C GLY A 57 -9.20 22.46 -15.78
N MET A 58 -8.14 23.00 -16.39
CA MET A 58 -8.15 24.37 -16.90
C MET A 58 -9.08 24.44 -18.12
N ILE A 59 -10.17 25.18 -17.99
CA ILE A 59 -11.07 25.51 -19.10
C ILE A 59 -10.19 26.03 -20.25
N PRO A 60 -10.26 25.43 -21.47
CA PRO A 60 -9.43 25.84 -22.59
C PRO A 60 -9.52 27.36 -22.80
N PRO A 61 -8.38 28.05 -22.99
CA PRO A 61 -8.37 29.51 -23.18
C PRO A 61 -9.18 29.95 -24.41
N ASP A 62 -9.43 29.03 -25.34
CA ASP A 62 -10.08 29.26 -26.62
C ASP A 62 -11.62 29.36 -26.52
N ILE A 63 -12.20 28.87 -25.41
CA ILE A 63 -13.64 29.00 -25.17
C ILE A 63 -13.84 30.36 -24.50
N PRO A 64 -14.65 31.29 -25.07
CA PRO A 64 -14.91 32.60 -24.47
C PRO A 64 -15.43 32.35 -23.06
N GLN A 65 -14.56 32.61 -22.08
CA GLN A 65 -14.80 32.13 -20.73
C GLN A 65 -16.14 32.69 -20.26
N PRO A 66 -17.13 31.83 -19.95
CA PRO A 66 -18.32 32.32 -19.27
C PRO A 66 -17.80 32.95 -17.98
N LYS A 67 -18.14 34.23 -17.79
CA LYS A 67 -18.04 35.01 -16.54
C LYS A 67 -17.26 34.29 -15.44
N GLU A 68 -16.01 34.71 -15.26
CA GLU A 68 -15.02 34.26 -14.26
C GLU A 68 -15.62 33.35 -13.18
N VAL A 69 -15.32 32.05 -13.26
CA VAL A 69 -15.58 31.11 -12.15
C VAL A 69 -14.93 31.70 -10.90
N PRO A 70 -15.64 31.78 -9.75
CA PRO A 70 -15.08 32.36 -8.55
C PRO A 70 -13.76 31.68 -8.18
N SER A 71 -12.72 32.48 -7.93
CA SER A 71 -11.36 31.98 -7.65
C SER A 71 -11.32 31.03 -6.44
N TRP A 72 -12.18 31.29 -5.45
CA TRP A 72 -12.31 30.43 -4.27
C TRP A 72 -12.84 29.02 -4.60
N LEU A 73 -13.72 28.88 -5.58
CA LEU A 73 -14.27 27.58 -5.98
C LEU A 73 -13.20 26.76 -6.70
N TRP A 74 -12.43 27.41 -7.57
CA TRP A 74 -11.26 26.81 -8.21
C TRP A 74 -10.22 26.37 -7.15
N PHE A 75 -10.01 27.18 -6.11
CA PHE A 75 -9.13 26.85 -5.01
C PHE A 75 -9.57 25.60 -4.22
N ILE A 76 -10.86 25.45 -3.92
CA ILE A 76 -11.39 24.24 -3.26
C ILE A 76 -11.17 23.01 -4.16
N TRP A 77 -11.49 23.14 -5.45
CA TRP A 77 -11.33 22.07 -6.43
C TRP A 77 -9.86 21.59 -6.51
N ILE A 78 -8.89 22.51 -6.64
CA ILE A 78 -7.47 22.15 -6.71
C ILE A 78 -6.97 21.59 -5.37
N LEU A 79 -7.49 22.07 -4.22
CA LEU A 79 -7.13 21.56 -2.90
C LEU A 79 -7.55 20.09 -2.74
N ASN A 80 -8.79 19.75 -3.08
CA ASN A 80 -9.31 18.37 -3.03
C ASN A 80 -8.55 17.45 -4.00
N LEU A 81 -8.21 17.97 -5.18
CA LEU A 81 -7.48 17.22 -6.21
C LEU A 81 -6.02 16.97 -5.82
N ALA A 82 -5.34 17.97 -5.25
CA ALA A 82 -3.99 17.82 -4.71
C ALA A 82 -3.95 16.86 -3.53
N ALA A 83 -4.93 16.95 -2.62
CA ALA A 83 -5.11 16.01 -1.52
C ALA A 83 -5.28 14.57 -2.02
N SER A 84 -6.18 14.34 -2.99
CA SER A 84 -6.36 13.04 -3.64
C SER A 84 -5.04 12.52 -4.24
N THR A 85 -4.31 13.37 -4.97
CA THR A 85 -3.04 13.01 -5.62
C THR A 85 -1.99 12.55 -4.60
N VAL A 86 -1.83 13.28 -3.49
CA VAL A 86 -0.87 12.90 -2.43
C VAL A 86 -1.28 11.59 -1.75
N LEU A 87 -2.56 11.40 -1.46
CA LEU A 87 -3.06 10.17 -0.84
C LEU A 87 -2.92 8.96 -1.77
N LEU A 88 -3.18 9.11 -3.07
CA LEU A 88 -2.94 8.06 -4.09
C LEU A 88 -1.46 7.71 -4.18
N LEU A 89 -0.56 8.71 -4.19
CA LEU A 89 0.87 8.48 -4.22
C LEU A 89 1.34 7.70 -2.98
N LEU A 90 0.88 8.09 -1.78
CA LEU A 90 1.17 7.36 -0.55
C LEU A 90 0.66 5.92 -0.61
N SER A 91 -0.56 5.72 -1.13
CA SER A 91 -1.12 4.38 -1.34
C SER A 91 -0.25 3.51 -2.25
N VAL A 92 0.24 4.06 -3.38
CA VAL A 92 1.17 3.37 -4.29
C VAL A 92 2.48 3.02 -3.58
N CYS A 93 3.05 3.96 -2.81
CA CYS A 93 4.29 3.71 -2.06
C CYS A 93 4.12 2.57 -1.04
N PHE A 94 3.02 2.54 -0.29
CA PHE A 94 2.75 1.49 0.68
C PHE A 94 2.47 0.13 0.03
N ALA A 95 1.70 0.11 -1.07
CA ALA A 95 1.45 -1.13 -1.83
C ALA A 95 2.75 -1.71 -2.40
N LEU A 96 3.62 -0.85 -2.95
CA LEU A 96 4.93 -1.25 -3.46
C LEU A 96 5.82 -1.83 -2.35
N HIS A 97 5.90 -1.15 -1.21
CA HIS A 97 6.65 -1.65 -0.06
C HIS A 97 6.09 -2.97 0.46
N ALA A 98 4.77 -3.12 0.56
CA ALA A 98 4.14 -4.38 0.96
C ALA A 98 4.49 -5.54 0.02
N SER A 99 4.45 -5.29 -1.30
CA SER A 99 4.77 -6.29 -2.34
C SER A 99 6.24 -6.74 -2.24
N ILE A 100 7.19 -5.80 -2.15
CA ILE A 100 8.63 -6.11 -2.04
C ILE A 100 8.93 -6.90 -0.75
N VAL A 101 8.35 -6.49 0.38
CA VAL A 101 8.55 -7.22 1.65
C VAL A 101 7.98 -8.63 1.57
N ALA A 102 6.77 -8.80 1.03
CA ALA A 102 6.17 -10.13 0.85
C ALA A 102 7.05 -11.05 -0.02
N GLN A 103 7.52 -10.58 -1.18
CA GLN A 103 8.42 -11.34 -2.06
C GLN A 103 9.74 -11.72 -1.39
N SER A 104 10.36 -10.79 -0.67
CA SER A 104 11.62 -11.07 0.04
C SER A 104 11.45 -12.14 1.12
N LEU A 105 10.31 -12.15 1.81
CA LEU A 105 10.00 -13.12 2.85
C LEU A 105 9.60 -14.47 2.29
N GLU A 106 8.91 -14.51 1.14
CA GLU A 106 8.66 -15.74 0.39
C GLU A 106 9.98 -16.44 0.06
N VAL A 107 10.93 -15.72 -0.56
CA VAL A 107 12.25 -16.28 -0.91
C VAL A 107 13.02 -16.70 0.34
N LYS A 108 13.01 -15.90 1.41
CA LYS A 108 13.67 -16.22 2.68
C LYS A 108 13.07 -17.46 3.34
N LEU A 109 11.74 -17.61 3.30
CA LEU A 109 11.02 -18.76 3.84
C LEU A 109 11.35 -20.03 3.04
N LEU A 110 11.31 -19.96 1.70
CA LEU A 110 11.61 -21.10 0.82
C LEU A 110 13.07 -21.55 0.90
N THR A 111 14.02 -20.62 1.10
CA THR A 111 15.47 -20.94 1.06
C THR A 111 16.07 -21.29 2.43
N ARG A 112 15.60 -20.66 3.51
CA ARG A 112 16.18 -20.84 4.86
C ARG A 112 15.36 -21.78 5.74
N TRP A 113 14.05 -21.60 5.76
CA TRP A 113 13.17 -22.30 6.69
C TRP A 113 12.68 -23.62 6.13
N LEU A 114 12.31 -23.62 4.84
CA LEU A 114 11.83 -24.80 4.15
C LEU A 114 12.92 -25.44 3.30
N ARG A 115 14.06 -25.70 3.93
CA ARG A 115 15.04 -26.59 3.34
C ARG A 115 14.44 -27.99 3.28
N LEU A 116 14.75 -28.73 2.21
CA LEU A 116 14.45 -30.16 2.16
C LEU A 116 14.99 -30.77 3.46
N PRO A 117 14.21 -31.57 4.19
CA PRO A 117 14.75 -32.28 5.34
C PRO A 117 15.94 -33.08 4.84
N LEU A 118 17.14 -32.69 5.28
CA LEU A 118 18.31 -33.49 5.00
C LEU A 118 18.07 -34.82 5.71
N PRO A 119 18.09 -35.95 4.97
CA PRO A 119 17.85 -37.24 5.58
C PRO A 119 18.84 -37.40 6.74
N LYS A 120 18.34 -37.79 7.92
CA LYS A 120 19.21 -37.98 9.08
C LYS A 120 20.24 -39.06 8.71
N THR A 121 21.42 -39.03 9.32
CA THR A 121 22.43 -40.06 9.08
C THR A 121 21.89 -41.48 9.35
N SER A 122 20.92 -41.61 10.26
CA SER A 122 20.16 -42.85 10.48
C SER A 122 19.30 -43.26 9.29
N ASP A 123 18.63 -42.30 8.63
CA ASP A 123 17.77 -42.58 7.48
C ASP A 123 18.62 -42.91 6.26
N ILE A 124 19.77 -42.25 6.12
CA ILE A 124 20.81 -42.58 5.13
C ILE A 124 21.35 -43.99 5.40
N ALA A 125 21.66 -44.33 6.66
CA ALA A 125 22.13 -45.67 7.03
C ALA A 125 21.07 -46.74 6.76
N ASN A 126 19.81 -46.48 7.13
CA ASN A 126 18.70 -47.40 6.86
C ASN A 126 18.44 -47.56 5.35
N ALA A 127 18.54 -46.47 4.57
CA ALA A 127 18.44 -46.52 3.12
C ALA A 127 19.61 -47.29 2.51
N ALA A 128 20.83 -47.08 3.01
CA ALA A 128 22.03 -47.81 2.60
C ALA A 128 21.89 -49.31 2.90
N ASP A 129 21.45 -49.70 4.10
CA ASP A 129 21.12 -51.08 4.47
C ASP A 129 20.06 -51.68 3.55
N THR A 130 19.07 -50.88 3.17
CA THR A 130 17.99 -51.31 2.27
C THR A 130 18.52 -51.55 0.85
N ILE A 131 19.43 -50.70 0.37
CA ILE A 131 20.11 -50.84 -0.92
C ILE A 131 21.05 -52.05 -0.89
N GLU A 132 21.86 -52.21 0.16
CA GLU A 132 22.77 -53.35 0.33
C GLU A 132 21.99 -54.67 0.32
N ARG A 133 20.85 -54.73 1.03
CA ARG A 133 19.93 -55.88 0.96
C ARG A 133 19.36 -56.09 -0.44
N PHE A 134 19.16 -55.02 -1.21
CA PHE A 134 18.72 -55.12 -2.60
C PHE A 134 19.81 -55.68 -3.52
N GLU A 135 21.06 -55.28 -3.31
CA GLU A 135 22.23 -55.72 -4.09
C GLU A 135 22.65 -57.16 -3.76
N CYS A 136 22.56 -57.57 -2.50
CA CYS A 136 22.88 -58.94 -2.07
C CYS A 136 21.78 -59.95 -2.41
N ASN A 137 20.59 -59.49 -2.84
CA ASN A 137 19.53 -60.39 -3.25
C ASN A 137 19.85 -61.01 -4.63
N PRO A 138 19.83 -62.35 -4.77
CA PRO A 138 20.23 -63.02 -6.01
C PRO A 138 19.44 -62.52 -7.22
N ILE A 139 20.05 -62.48 -8.42
CA ILE A 139 19.47 -61.94 -9.66
C ILE A 139 18.05 -62.45 -9.97
N LYS A 140 17.69 -63.67 -9.50
CA LYS A 140 16.32 -64.21 -9.61
C LYS A 140 15.25 -63.43 -8.82
N SER A 141 15.62 -62.66 -7.80
CA SER A 141 14.70 -61.76 -7.06
C SER A 141 14.65 -60.34 -7.61
N ILE A 142 15.66 -59.89 -8.34
CA ILE A 142 15.70 -58.54 -8.95
C ILE A 142 14.67 -58.40 -10.08
N PHE A 143 14.39 -59.49 -10.82
CA PHE A 143 13.33 -59.50 -11.84
C PHE A 143 11.90 -59.67 -11.27
N ARG A 144 11.70 -59.64 -9.95
CA ARG A 144 10.36 -59.71 -9.37
C ARG A 144 9.76 -58.31 -9.34
N ILE A 145 8.99 -58.00 -10.38
CA ILE A 145 8.17 -56.79 -10.50
C ILE A 145 7.36 -56.61 -9.20
N PRO A 146 7.54 -55.50 -8.45
CA PRO A 146 6.93 -55.30 -7.13
C PRO A 146 5.38 -55.35 -7.16
N VAL A 147 4.78 -55.08 -8.32
CA VAL A 147 3.33 -55.16 -8.55
C VAL A 147 2.79 -56.59 -8.41
N VAL A 148 3.52 -57.60 -8.88
CA VAL A 148 3.08 -59.01 -8.82
C VAL A 148 3.12 -59.54 -7.39
N ARG A 149 4.05 -59.02 -6.56
CA ARG A 149 4.17 -59.42 -5.15
C ARG A 149 3.02 -58.89 -4.29
N ARG A 150 2.55 -57.66 -4.52
CA ARG A 150 1.36 -57.13 -3.84
C ARG A 150 0.11 -57.95 -4.17
N LEU A 151 -0.04 -58.37 -5.43
CA LEU A 151 -1.15 -59.23 -5.85
C LEU A 151 -1.03 -60.67 -5.30
N SER A 152 0.18 -61.22 -5.26
CA SER A 152 0.45 -62.55 -4.71
C SER A 152 0.24 -62.61 -3.19
N GLN A 153 0.71 -61.62 -2.43
CA GLN A 153 0.49 -61.54 -0.98
C GLN A 153 -1.00 -61.35 -0.64
N ARG A 154 -1.76 -60.63 -1.46
CA ARG A 154 -3.21 -60.49 -1.26
C ARG A 154 -3.97 -61.81 -1.50
N ARG A 155 -3.46 -62.68 -2.37
CA ARG A 155 -4.01 -64.03 -2.59
C ARG A 155 -3.66 -64.99 -1.46
N THR A 156 -2.40 -65.02 -1.01
CA THR A 156 -1.98 -65.95 0.05
C THR A 156 -2.48 -65.54 1.44
N ALA A 157 -2.72 -64.25 1.69
CA ALA A 157 -3.36 -63.79 2.92
C ALA A 157 -4.83 -64.28 3.06
N HIS A 158 -5.48 -64.65 1.94
CA HIS A 158 -6.87 -65.08 1.94
C HIS A 158 -7.06 -66.59 2.23
N GLU A 159 -6.01 -67.41 2.15
CA GLU A 159 -6.15 -68.89 2.17
C GLU A 159 -5.65 -69.59 3.44
N GLY A 160 -5.05 -68.89 4.43
CA GLY A 160 -4.53 -69.63 5.61
C GLY A 160 -4.26 -68.87 6.90
N SER A 161 -4.57 -67.58 7.01
CA SER A 161 -4.29 -66.84 8.25
C SER A 161 -5.38 -67.06 9.31
N SER A 162 -5.07 -67.96 10.25
CA SER A 162 -5.80 -68.08 11.51
C SER A 162 -5.87 -66.71 12.20
N ARG A 163 -7.08 -66.32 12.57
CA ARG A 163 -7.57 -64.99 13.00
C ARG A 163 -6.82 -64.31 14.17
N LYS A 164 -5.73 -64.89 14.70
CA LYS A 164 -5.01 -64.40 15.89
C LYS A 164 -3.73 -63.59 15.61
N ASP A 165 -3.04 -63.82 14.49
CA ASP A 165 -1.74 -63.16 14.25
C ASP A 165 -1.82 -61.87 13.41
N ALA A 166 -3.00 -61.55 12.87
CA ALA A 166 -3.25 -60.30 12.14
C ALA A 166 -3.38 -59.05 13.03
N ARG A 167 -3.37 -59.21 14.37
CA ARG A 167 -3.57 -58.09 15.30
C ARG A 167 -2.27 -57.35 15.65
N ASP A 168 -1.10 -57.98 15.50
CA ASP A 168 0.19 -57.37 15.86
C ASP A 168 0.92 -56.71 14.69
N VAL A 169 0.68 -57.12 13.45
CA VAL A 169 1.35 -56.51 12.28
C VAL A 169 0.72 -55.16 11.87
N GLY A 170 -0.48 -54.84 12.36
CA GLY A 170 -1.17 -53.58 12.08
C GLY A 170 -0.81 -52.40 12.98
N LYS A 171 -0.10 -52.63 14.11
CA LYS A 171 0.20 -51.56 15.09
C LYS A 171 1.45 -50.74 14.80
N ASN A 172 2.40 -51.26 14.00
CA ASN A 172 3.67 -50.59 13.75
C ASN A 172 3.77 -49.93 12.36
N GLY A 173 2.75 -50.09 11.52
CA GLY A 173 2.71 -49.54 10.16
C GLY A 173 1.73 -48.38 9.98
N MET A 174 0.91 -48.09 10.98
CA MET A 174 0.11 -46.87 11.03
C MET A 174 1.01 -45.79 11.61
N MET A 175 1.87 -45.25 10.75
CA MET A 175 2.63 -44.04 11.00
C MET A 175 1.65 -43.04 11.62
N ASP A 176 1.90 -42.64 12.87
CA ASP A 176 1.02 -41.80 13.68
C ASP A 176 0.68 -40.52 12.89
N HIS A 177 -0.46 -40.51 12.20
CA HIS A 177 -0.99 -39.31 11.53
C HIS A 177 -1.19 -38.15 12.52
N ALA A 178 -1.23 -38.45 13.83
CA ALA A 178 -1.24 -37.47 14.89
C ALA A 178 0.06 -36.62 14.98
N GLU A 179 1.19 -37.09 14.43
CA GLU A 179 2.40 -36.25 14.32
C GLU A 179 2.31 -35.27 13.15
N ASP A 180 1.69 -35.64 12.03
CA ASP A 180 1.51 -34.76 10.86
C ASP A 180 0.68 -33.52 11.20
N ASP A 181 -0.35 -33.66 12.04
CA ASP A 181 -1.18 -32.53 12.51
C ASP A 181 -0.39 -31.50 13.33
N LYS A 182 0.70 -31.89 14.01
CA LYS A 182 1.52 -30.92 14.76
C LYS A 182 2.37 -30.05 13.84
N TYR A 183 2.84 -30.60 12.71
CA TYR A 183 3.65 -29.86 11.76
C TYR A 183 2.82 -28.79 11.04
N THR A 184 1.61 -29.14 10.60
CA THR A 184 0.72 -28.22 9.86
C THR A 184 0.38 -26.96 10.68
N VAL A 185 0.09 -27.10 11.98
CA VAL A 185 -0.22 -25.97 12.88
C VAL A 185 1.00 -25.07 13.11
N SER A 186 2.19 -25.65 13.25
CA SER A 186 3.44 -24.90 13.43
C SER A 186 3.73 -23.99 12.23
N HIS A 187 3.52 -24.50 11.02
CA HIS A 187 3.78 -23.77 9.77
C HIS A 187 2.85 -22.58 9.58
N PHE A 188 1.56 -22.74 9.86
CA PHE A 188 0.62 -21.63 9.79
C PHE A 188 0.97 -20.52 10.78
N SER A 189 1.43 -20.89 11.98
CA SER A 189 1.87 -19.92 12.98
C SER A 189 3.12 -19.13 12.51
N LEU A 190 4.03 -19.77 11.77
CA LEU A 190 5.18 -19.11 11.17
C LEU A 190 4.75 -18.12 10.10
N PHE A 191 3.84 -18.52 9.20
CA PHE A 191 3.29 -17.62 8.19
C PHE A 191 2.59 -16.42 8.83
N GLN A 192 1.76 -16.63 9.85
CA GLN A 192 1.11 -15.54 10.59
C GLN A 192 2.11 -14.56 11.21
N ARG A 193 3.25 -15.05 11.72
CA ARG A 193 4.31 -14.19 12.26
C ARG A 193 4.96 -13.36 11.15
N LEU A 194 5.21 -13.97 9.99
CA LEU A 194 5.76 -13.28 8.83
C LEU A 194 4.77 -12.24 8.28
N GLN A 195 3.49 -12.57 8.21
CA GLN A 195 2.43 -11.68 7.71
C GLN A 195 2.38 -10.34 8.44
N LYS A 196 2.65 -10.34 9.75
CA LYS A 196 2.71 -9.11 10.56
C LYS A 196 3.72 -8.08 10.06
N SER A 197 4.73 -8.49 9.29
CA SER A 197 5.76 -7.58 8.78
C SER A 197 5.31 -6.72 7.59
N TRP A 198 4.37 -7.20 6.75
CA TRP A 198 3.83 -6.44 5.62
C TRP A 198 2.37 -6.02 5.79
N GLN A 199 1.62 -6.66 6.70
CA GLN A 199 0.20 -6.39 6.91
C GLN A 199 -0.09 -4.91 7.24
N GLY A 200 0.82 -4.24 7.94
CA GLY A 200 0.69 -2.81 8.22
C GLY A 200 0.68 -1.97 6.94
N TYR A 201 1.63 -2.22 6.03
CA TYR A 201 1.73 -1.49 4.76
C TYR A 201 0.53 -1.76 3.86
N ASP A 202 0.08 -3.00 3.80
CA ASP A 202 -1.14 -3.38 3.07
C ASP A 202 -2.39 -2.69 3.61
N ALA A 203 -2.56 -2.65 4.94
CA ALA A 203 -3.66 -1.96 5.58
C ALA A 203 -3.65 -0.46 5.23
N TYR A 204 -2.50 0.21 5.41
CA TYR A 204 -2.37 1.64 5.10
C TYR A 204 -2.57 1.94 3.62
N ALA A 205 -2.08 1.10 2.70
CA ALA A 205 -2.35 1.26 1.27
C ALA A 205 -3.87 1.30 1.01
N ARG A 206 -4.63 0.37 1.60
CA ARG A 206 -6.09 0.37 1.48
C ARG A 206 -6.73 1.63 2.07
N VAL A 207 -6.29 2.05 3.25
CA VAL A 207 -6.78 3.29 3.91
C VAL A 207 -6.60 4.49 2.98
N PHE A 208 -5.38 4.71 2.48
CA PHE A 208 -5.06 5.85 1.65
C PHE A 208 -5.79 5.83 0.31
N MET A 209 -5.94 4.65 -0.32
CA MET A 209 -6.75 4.48 -1.52
C MET A 209 -8.21 4.92 -1.29
N VAL A 210 -8.83 4.49 -0.19
CA VAL A 210 -10.22 4.84 0.14
C VAL A 210 -10.36 6.34 0.39
N LEU A 211 -9.45 6.92 1.17
CA LEU A 211 -9.47 8.36 1.46
C LEU A 211 -9.27 9.19 0.19
N ALA A 212 -8.36 8.76 -0.70
CA ALA A 212 -8.10 9.47 -1.94
C ALA A 212 -9.28 9.44 -2.90
N ASN A 213 -9.89 8.26 -3.09
CA ASN A 213 -11.10 8.14 -3.91
C ASN A 213 -12.25 8.98 -3.36
N ASN A 214 -12.36 9.11 -2.04
CA ASN A 214 -13.34 10.01 -1.44
C ASN A 214 -13.06 11.49 -1.76
N GLN A 215 -11.80 11.92 -1.72
CA GLN A 215 -11.43 13.28 -2.12
C GLN A 215 -11.67 13.52 -3.62
N MET A 216 -11.38 12.52 -4.47
CA MET A 216 -11.67 12.59 -5.90
C MET A 216 -13.17 12.73 -6.19
N LEU A 217 -14.04 12.05 -5.43
CA LEU A 217 -15.49 12.25 -5.53
C LEU A 217 -15.89 13.68 -5.16
N LEU A 218 -15.33 14.27 -4.10
CA LEU A 218 -15.59 15.67 -3.77
C LEU A 218 -15.08 16.62 -4.86
N THR A 219 -13.91 16.37 -5.45
CA THR A 219 -13.42 17.10 -6.62
C THR A 219 -14.44 17.06 -7.78
N PHE A 220 -15.09 15.93 -8.03
CA PHE A 220 -16.14 15.84 -9.06
C PHE A 220 -17.39 16.64 -8.69
N ALA A 221 -17.77 16.70 -7.41
CA ALA A 221 -18.86 17.54 -6.94
C ALA A 221 -18.56 19.03 -7.18
N ASP A 222 -17.36 19.48 -6.81
CA ASP A 222 -16.94 20.88 -7.00
C ASP A 222 -16.79 21.25 -8.49
N PHE A 223 -16.24 20.33 -9.29
CA PHE A 223 -16.12 20.51 -10.73
C PHE A 223 -17.50 20.63 -11.39
N ALA A 224 -18.44 19.74 -11.04
CA ALA A 224 -19.78 19.79 -11.57
C ALA A 224 -20.55 21.03 -11.10
N LEU A 225 -20.32 21.48 -9.86
CA LEU A 225 -20.86 22.73 -9.37
C LEU A 225 -20.36 23.91 -10.22
N GLY A 226 -19.05 23.96 -10.50
CA GLY A 226 -18.47 24.97 -11.38
C GLY A 226 -19.04 24.92 -12.81
N SER A 227 -19.09 23.73 -13.42
CA SER A 227 -19.52 23.59 -14.82
C SER A 227 -21.02 23.82 -15.02
N THR A 228 -21.88 23.17 -14.23
CA THR A 228 -23.34 23.25 -14.44
C THR A 228 -23.95 24.54 -13.92
N MET A 229 -23.46 25.07 -12.78
CA MET A 229 -24.04 26.26 -12.19
C MET A 229 -23.50 27.54 -12.85
N MET A 230 -22.19 27.63 -13.12
CA MET A 230 -21.61 28.83 -13.74
C MET A 230 -21.65 28.77 -15.27
N GLY A 231 -21.41 27.60 -15.86
CA GLY A 231 -21.47 27.39 -17.30
C GLY A 231 -22.89 27.36 -17.83
N ASP A 232 -23.67 26.36 -17.41
CA ASP A 232 -25.02 26.13 -17.97
C ASP A 232 -26.11 26.98 -17.31
N ARG A 233 -25.82 27.59 -16.16
CA ARG A 233 -26.76 28.40 -15.36
C ARG A 233 -27.93 27.61 -14.79
N GLU A 234 -27.77 26.30 -14.66
CA GLU A 234 -28.80 25.37 -14.16
C GLU A 234 -28.56 25.03 -12.68
N VAL A 235 -28.99 25.94 -11.79
CA VAL A 235 -28.73 25.84 -10.34
C VAL A 235 -29.26 24.52 -9.75
N TRP A 236 -30.48 24.11 -10.11
CA TRP A 236 -31.09 22.89 -9.58
C TRP A 236 -30.35 21.62 -10.02
N ALA A 237 -29.84 21.60 -11.25
CA ALA A 237 -29.04 20.48 -11.74
C ALA A 237 -27.72 20.37 -10.97
N ALA A 238 -27.07 21.49 -10.70
CA ALA A 238 -25.85 21.54 -9.89
C ALA A 238 -26.07 20.98 -8.47
N TRP A 239 -27.13 21.43 -7.79
CA TRP A 239 -27.47 20.93 -6.45
C TRP A 239 -27.79 19.43 -6.45
N ALA A 240 -28.54 18.94 -7.45
CA ALA A 240 -28.82 17.52 -7.57
C ALA A 240 -27.54 16.71 -7.74
N PHE A 241 -26.61 17.18 -8.56
CA PHE A 241 -25.32 16.51 -8.77
C PHE A 241 -24.48 16.49 -7.49
N VAL A 242 -24.37 17.62 -6.79
CA VAL A 242 -23.66 17.72 -5.51
C VAL A 242 -24.21 16.73 -4.49
N VAL A 243 -25.54 16.65 -4.32
CA VAL A 243 -26.16 15.72 -3.39
C VAL A 243 -25.89 14.26 -3.78
N VAL A 244 -26.01 13.92 -5.06
CA VAL A 244 -25.76 12.55 -5.55
C VAL A 244 -24.32 12.13 -5.28
N ILE A 245 -23.35 12.98 -5.64
CA ILE A 245 -21.93 12.67 -5.45
C ILE A 245 -21.54 12.66 -3.97
N ALA A 246 -22.06 13.58 -3.15
CA ALA A 246 -21.84 13.56 -1.70
C ALA A 246 -22.40 12.28 -1.06
N THR A 247 -23.55 11.79 -1.55
CA THR A 247 -24.14 10.52 -1.09
C THR A 247 -23.27 9.34 -1.51
N ALA A 248 -22.73 9.35 -2.72
CA ALA A 248 -21.80 8.32 -3.20
C ALA A 248 -20.49 8.30 -2.40
N ALA A 249 -19.93 9.48 -2.09
CA ALA A 249 -18.75 9.64 -1.24
C ALA A 249 -19.00 9.08 0.17
N MET A 250 -20.16 9.39 0.76
CA MET A 250 -20.57 8.84 2.06
C MET A 250 -20.75 7.33 2.06
N LEU A 251 -21.39 6.78 1.01
CA LEU A 251 -21.56 5.34 0.87
C LEU A 251 -20.19 4.65 0.72
N HIS A 252 -19.30 5.24 -0.07
CA HIS A 252 -17.94 4.75 -0.26
C HIS A 252 -17.16 4.70 1.06
N LEU A 253 -17.23 5.76 1.89
CA LEU A 253 -16.62 5.75 3.22
C LEU A 253 -17.25 4.71 4.14
N ARG A 254 -18.58 4.62 4.18
CA ARG A 254 -19.31 3.68 5.03
C ARG A 254 -19.02 2.22 4.69
N MET A 255 -18.79 1.90 3.42
CA MET A 255 -18.44 0.53 3.01
C MET A 255 -17.04 0.10 3.50
N ASN A 256 -16.13 1.06 3.68
CA ASN A 256 -14.73 0.78 3.97
C ASN A 256 -14.35 1.01 5.44
N LEU A 257 -15.06 1.89 6.14
CA LEU A 257 -14.84 2.24 7.53
C LEU A 257 -15.93 1.66 8.43
N THR A 258 -15.51 0.93 9.46
CA THR A 258 -16.37 0.49 10.56
C THR A 258 -16.28 1.50 11.70
N PHE A 259 -17.41 2.11 12.03
CA PHE A 259 -17.52 3.02 13.18
C PHE A 259 -17.99 2.25 14.39
N GLU A 260 -17.20 2.27 15.46
CA GLU A 260 -17.60 1.67 16.74
C GLU A 260 -18.61 2.57 17.46
N SER A 261 -18.50 3.89 17.29
CA SER A 261 -19.32 4.88 17.98
C SER A 261 -20.30 5.60 17.05
N TYR A 262 -21.55 5.71 17.49
CA TYR A 262 -22.59 6.48 16.80
C TYR A 262 -22.22 7.97 16.64
N ASN A 263 -21.46 8.53 17.59
CA ASN A 263 -21.03 9.92 17.52
C ASN A 263 -20.04 10.17 16.37
N GLU A 264 -19.13 9.23 16.11
CA GLU A 264 -18.18 9.32 14.98
C GLU A 264 -18.90 9.28 13.64
N LEU A 265 -19.94 8.44 13.54
CA LEU A 265 -20.80 8.36 12.37
C LEU A 265 -21.55 9.68 12.12
N ILE A 266 -22.11 10.30 13.17
CA ILE A 266 -22.78 11.61 13.05
C ILE A 266 -21.80 12.67 12.60
N VAL A 267 -20.62 12.78 13.25
CA VAL A 267 -19.62 13.79 12.90
C VAL A 267 -19.18 13.63 11.44
N MET A 268 -18.94 12.38 11.01
CA MET A 268 -18.58 12.12 9.62
C MET A 268 -19.72 12.50 8.66
N LEU A 269 -20.96 12.11 8.95
CA LEU A 269 -22.12 12.42 8.12
C LEU A 269 -22.30 13.94 7.99
N VAL A 270 -22.23 14.66 9.11
CA VAL A 270 -22.33 16.12 9.12
C VAL A 270 -21.22 16.73 8.27
N LEU A 271 -19.95 16.39 8.51
CA LEU A 271 -18.85 16.99 7.77
C LEU A 271 -18.85 16.64 6.28
N ALA A 272 -19.15 15.39 5.91
CA ALA A 272 -19.14 14.94 4.52
C ALA A 272 -20.22 15.61 3.66
N TYR A 273 -21.40 15.86 4.22
CA TYR A 273 -22.46 16.58 3.51
C TYR A 273 -22.28 18.10 3.62
N LEU A 274 -21.93 18.62 4.79
CA LEU A 274 -21.82 20.06 5.01
C LEU A 274 -20.76 20.70 4.12
N THR A 275 -19.67 19.98 3.84
CA THR A 275 -18.53 20.43 3.02
C THR A 275 -18.93 20.81 1.58
N PRO A 276 -19.47 19.91 0.74
CA PRO A 276 -19.88 20.27 -0.61
C PRO A 276 -21.18 21.10 -0.64
N LEU A 277 -22.06 20.98 0.37
CA LEU A 277 -23.28 21.80 0.46
C LEU A 277 -22.96 23.27 0.79
N SER A 278 -21.94 23.54 1.61
CA SER A 278 -21.50 24.92 1.86
C SER A 278 -20.89 25.55 0.60
N ALA A 279 -20.14 24.77 -0.20
CA ALA A 279 -19.65 25.23 -1.49
C ALA A 279 -20.81 25.54 -2.44
N ALA A 280 -21.80 24.65 -2.55
CA ALA A 280 -22.99 24.88 -3.37
C ALA A 280 -23.78 26.12 -2.93
N ALA A 281 -23.92 26.35 -1.61
CA ALA A 281 -24.58 27.52 -1.07
C ALA A 281 -23.83 28.83 -1.39
N ALA A 282 -22.51 28.86 -1.15
CA ALA A 282 -21.66 30.01 -1.48
C ALA A 282 -21.72 30.32 -2.98
N ALA A 283 -21.63 29.29 -3.82
CA ALA A 283 -21.70 29.43 -5.27
C ALA A 283 -23.08 29.95 -5.73
N THR A 284 -24.16 29.50 -5.08
CA THR A 284 -25.53 29.99 -5.35
C THR A 284 -25.68 31.48 -4.98
N LEU A 285 -25.07 31.93 -3.88
CA LEU A 285 -25.08 33.34 -3.47
C LEU A 285 -24.32 34.21 -4.47
N ASP A 286 -23.15 33.75 -4.91
CA ASP A 286 -22.36 34.42 -5.96
C ASP A 286 -23.15 34.51 -7.27
N TYR A 287 -23.80 33.41 -7.68
CA TYR A 287 -24.66 33.38 -8.86
C TYR A 287 -25.85 34.36 -8.76
N ALA A 288 -26.51 34.42 -7.60
CA ALA A 288 -27.61 35.36 -7.34
C ALA A 288 -27.13 36.82 -7.39
N GLY A 289 -25.94 37.11 -6.83
CA GLY A 289 -25.30 38.42 -6.94
C GLY A 289 -25.07 38.82 -8.40
N GLN A 290 -24.53 37.91 -9.21
CA GLN A 290 -24.23 38.18 -10.61
C GLN A 290 -25.47 38.38 -11.50
N THR A 291 -26.58 37.70 -11.22
CA THR A 291 -27.84 37.84 -11.98
C THR A 291 -28.54 39.16 -11.67
N SER A 292 -28.56 39.57 -10.39
CA SER A 292 -29.16 40.85 -9.97
C SER A 292 -28.50 42.08 -10.61
N ILE A 293 -27.17 42.06 -10.75
CA ILE A 293 -26.41 43.13 -11.42
C ILE A 293 -26.72 43.17 -12.92
N GLY A 294 -26.87 42.01 -13.56
CA GLY A 294 -27.15 41.91 -14.99
C GLY A 294 -28.51 42.51 -15.37
N GLU A 295 -29.54 42.27 -14.56
CA GLU A 295 -30.88 42.82 -14.80
C GLU A 295 -30.93 44.33 -14.60
N ARG A 296 -30.31 44.85 -13.53
CA ARG A 296 -30.26 46.29 -13.26
C ARG A 296 -29.49 47.05 -14.34
N GLY A 297 -28.35 46.51 -14.79
CA GLY A 297 -27.56 47.10 -15.87
C GLY A 297 -28.29 47.14 -17.22
N ARG A 298 -29.09 46.11 -17.54
CA ARG A 298 -29.84 46.06 -18.81
C ARG A 298 -31.01 47.05 -18.83
N GLY A 299 -31.69 47.26 -17.71
CA GLY A 299 -32.79 48.24 -17.60
C GLY A 299 -32.33 49.69 -17.75
N ASP A 300 -31.18 50.02 -17.16
CA ASP A 300 -30.63 51.39 -17.23
C ASP A 300 -30.01 51.70 -18.60
N LEU A 301 -29.37 50.72 -19.25
CA LEU A 301 -28.81 50.90 -20.60
C LEU A 301 -29.88 51.10 -21.68
N ALA A 302 -31.10 50.60 -21.47
CA ALA A 302 -32.20 50.78 -22.42
C ALA A 302 -32.78 52.21 -22.42
N ASN A 303 -32.60 52.99 -21.34
CA ASN A 303 -33.22 54.31 -21.16
C ASN A 303 -32.24 55.48 -21.03
N VAL A 304 -30.91 55.24 -21.00
CA VAL A 304 -29.92 56.31 -20.89
C VAL A 304 -29.48 56.78 -22.27
N GLU A 305 -30.16 57.80 -22.76
CA GLU A 305 -29.71 58.63 -23.88
C GLU A 305 -28.33 59.23 -23.55
N TYR A 306 -27.38 59.08 -24.49
CA TYR A 306 -25.94 59.23 -24.34
C TYR A 306 -25.50 60.56 -23.67
N SER A 307 -25.30 60.56 -22.34
CA SER A 307 -24.54 61.62 -21.65
C SER A 307 -23.26 61.04 -21.01
N PRO A 308 -22.06 61.48 -21.42
CA PRO A 308 -20.79 60.94 -20.94
C PRO A 308 -20.54 61.16 -19.44
N VAL A 309 -21.25 62.09 -18.80
CA VAL A 309 -21.11 62.39 -17.37
C VAL A 309 -21.78 61.35 -16.48
N ARG A 310 -22.94 60.80 -16.91
CA ARG A 310 -23.65 59.76 -16.13
C ARG A 310 -22.92 58.42 -16.09
N ARG A 311 -22.05 58.16 -17.08
CA ARG A 311 -21.25 56.92 -17.13
C ARG A 311 -20.30 56.77 -15.93
N LYS A 312 -19.75 57.87 -15.41
CA LYS A 312 -18.86 57.84 -14.24
C LYS A 312 -19.60 57.57 -12.92
N ILE A 313 -20.84 58.07 -12.80
CA ILE A 313 -21.64 57.89 -11.57
C ILE A 313 -22.14 56.45 -11.47
N VAL A 314 -22.63 55.87 -12.56
CA VAL A 314 -23.13 54.48 -12.57
C VAL A 314 -22.03 53.48 -12.21
N VAL A 315 -20.79 53.69 -12.68
CA VAL A 315 -19.64 52.84 -12.32
C VAL A 315 -19.29 52.93 -10.83
N ALA A 316 -19.41 54.12 -10.21
CA ALA A 316 -19.15 54.29 -8.78
C ALA A 316 -20.22 53.60 -7.91
N THR A 317 -21.50 53.71 -8.27
CA THR A 317 -22.59 53.01 -7.54
C THR A 317 -22.58 51.49 -7.75
N ALA A 318 -22.13 51.00 -8.92
CA ALA A 318 -21.94 49.57 -9.13
C ALA A 318 -20.85 48.99 -8.22
N HIS A 319 -19.82 49.78 -7.89
CA HIS A 319 -18.74 49.39 -6.99
C HIS A 319 -19.18 49.39 -5.51
N GLU A 320 -20.19 50.16 -5.12
CA GLU A 320 -20.77 50.07 -3.76
C GLU A 320 -21.77 48.92 -3.64
N ALA A 321 -22.53 48.62 -4.69
CA ALA A 321 -23.47 47.50 -4.70
C ALA A 321 -22.77 46.13 -4.79
N SER A 322 -21.50 46.07 -5.22
CA SER A 322 -20.71 44.84 -5.22
C SER A 322 -20.19 44.45 -3.84
N LYS A 323 -20.32 45.30 -2.80
CA LYS A 323 -20.04 44.95 -1.40
C LYS A 323 -21.20 44.17 -0.76
N PHE A 324 -21.76 43.20 -1.49
CA PHE A 324 -22.65 42.24 -0.84
C PHE A 324 -21.76 41.26 -0.04
N GLU A 325 -21.41 41.68 1.18
CA GLU A 325 -20.41 41.04 2.08
C GLU A 325 -20.68 39.55 2.37
N GLY A 326 -21.86 39.02 2.06
CA GLY A 326 -22.21 37.63 2.37
C GLY A 326 -21.50 36.56 1.53
N GLY A 327 -21.08 36.85 0.29
CA GLY A 327 -20.48 35.85 -0.60
C GLY A 327 -19.11 35.37 -0.10
N GLU A 328 -18.22 36.32 0.21
CA GLU A 328 -16.84 36.05 0.64
C GLU A 328 -16.79 35.29 1.97
N ASP A 329 -17.63 35.67 2.94
CA ASP A 329 -17.70 34.99 4.24
C ASP A 329 -18.15 33.51 4.09
N THR A 330 -19.12 33.25 3.22
CA THR A 330 -19.59 31.87 2.95
C THR A 330 -18.57 31.04 2.18
N ALA A 331 -17.83 31.65 1.26
CA ALA A 331 -16.72 31.00 0.56
C ALA A 331 -15.59 30.61 1.53
N LEU A 332 -15.18 31.52 2.42
CA LEU A 332 -14.18 31.25 3.46
C LEU A 332 -14.64 30.15 4.41
N ALA A 333 -15.91 30.17 4.83
CA ALA A 333 -16.49 29.11 5.66
C ALA A 333 -16.45 27.75 4.94
N SER A 334 -16.74 27.73 3.63
CA SER A 334 -16.66 26.51 2.82
C SER A 334 -15.24 25.95 2.72
N ILE A 335 -14.23 26.82 2.51
CA ILE A 335 -12.82 26.42 2.50
C ILE A 335 -12.44 25.83 3.87
N ALA A 336 -12.84 26.49 4.96
CA ALA A 336 -12.57 26.02 6.31
C ALA A 336 -13.21 24.64 6.59
N LEU A 337 -14.42 24.39 6.08
CA LEU A 337 -15.10 23.11 6.20
C LEU A 337 -14.40 21.99 5.40
N HIS A 338 -13.95 22.26 4.17
CA HIS A 338 -13.14 21.32 3.38
C HIS A 338 -11.85 20.94 4.10
N CYS A 339 -11.16 21.94 4.63
CA CYS A 339 -9.99 21.78 5.46
C CYS A 339 -10.29 20.89 6.69
N LEU A 340 -11.33 21.22 7.46
CA LEU A 340 -11.72 20.47 8.64
C LEU A 340 -12.09 19.01 8.30
N TRP A 341 -12.80 18.81 7.19
CA TRP A 341 -13.16 17.49 6.68
C TRP A 341 -11.94 16.66 6.30
N TYR A 342 -11.01 17.23 5.53
CA TYR A 342 -9.76 16.55 5.17
C TYR A 342 -8.96 16.19 6.42
N TYR A 343 -8.82 17.12 7.36
CA TYR A 343 -8.14 16.87 8.64
C TYR A 343 -8.80 15.73 9.41
N TYR A 344 -10.14 15.74 9.51
CA TYR A 344 -10.90 14.67 10.15
C TYR A 344 -10.66 13.32 9.49
N LEU A 345 -10.70 13.25 8.16
CA LEU A 345 -10.44 12.01 7.42
C LEU A 345 -9.02 11.48 7.63
N VAL A 346 -8.02 12.36 7.63
CA VAL A 346 -6.63 12.00 7.94
C VAL A 346 -6.52 11.47 9.37
N LEU A 347 -7.20 12.09 10.35
CA LEU A 347 -7.22 11.59 11.72
C LEU A 347 -7.87 10.21 11.85
N GLN A 348 -8.94 9.94 11.09
CA GLN A 348 -9.56 8.61 11.06
C GLN A 348 -8.67 7.58 10.36
N GLY A 349 -7.89 7.99 9.36
CA GLY A 349 -6.94 7.13 8.65
C GLY A 349 -5.66 6.84 9.43
N LEU A 350 -5.17 7.80 10.21
CA LEU A 350 -3.90 7.75 10.95
C LEU A 350 -4.11 7.42 12.43
N GLU A 351 -5.02 6.51 12.75
CA GLU A 351 -5.29 6.09 14.13
C GLU A 351 -3.96 5.90 14.88
N ALA A 352 -3.69 6.78 15.86
CA ALA A 352 -2.35 6.98 16.42
C ALA A 352 -1.86 5.81 17.31
N THR A 353 -2.58 4.69 17.26
CA THR A 353 -2.27 3.49 18.01
C THR A 353 -1.15 2.71 17.32
N GLU A 354 -0.28 2.09 18.10
CA GLU A 354 0.77 1.19 17.59
C GLU A 354 0.20 -0.10 16.95
N VAL A 355 -1.13 -0.26 17.01
CA VAL A 355 -1.90 -1.39 16.48
C VAL A 355 -2.44 -1.03 15.10
N LEU A 356 -2.58 -2.05 14.23
CA LEU A 356 -3.25 -1.93 12.93
C LEU A 356 -4.58 -1.16 13.08
N PRO A 357 -4.92 -0.28 12.12
CA PRO A 357 -6.08 0.58 12.23
C PRO A 357 -7.34 -0.29 12.38
N GLY A 358 -7.94 -0.25 13.57
CA GLY A 358 -9.04 -1.15 13.96
C GLY A 358 -10.36 -0.76 13.30
N LYS A 359 -10.46 0.52 12.91
CA LYS A 359 -11.64 1.12 12.28
C LYS A 359 -11.82 0.78 10.81
N PHE A 360 -10.80 0.24 10.15
CA PHE A 360 -11.00 -0.20 8.78
C PHE A 360 -11.59 -1.59 8.80
N ASN A 361 -12.54 -1.83 7.90
CA ASN A 361 -13.04 -3.18 7.61
C ASN A 361 -11.95 -3.95 6.85
N ILE A 362 -10.80 -4.11 7.47
CA ILE A 362 -9.83 -5.11 7.12
C ILE A 362 -10.51 -6.37 7.58
N VAL A 363 -11.22 -7.01 6.64
CA VAL A 363 -11.74 -8.37 6.83
C VAL A 363 -10.63 -9.11 7.56
N ARG A 364 -10.87 -9.45 8.84
CA ARG A 364 -9.97 -10.28 9.64
C ARG A 364 -10.06 -11.69 9.07
N MET A 365 -9.62 -11.87 7.81
CA MET A 365 -9.72 -13.13 7.07
C MET A 365 -9.04 -14.26 7.82
N THR A 366 -8.03 -13.95 8.64
CA THR A 366 -7.25 -14.94 9.37
C THR A 366 -7.75 -15.23 10.77
N SER A 367 -8.57 -14.39 11.40
CA SER A 367 -9.09 -14.73 12.74
C SER A 367 -10.49 -15.29 12.66
N ASP A 368 -11.40 -14.72 11.87
CA ASP A 368 -12.81 -15.10 12.02
C ASP A 368 -13.14 -16.38 11.23
N ILE A 369 -12.46 -16.65 10.12
CA ILE A 369 -12.60 -17.95 9.42
C ILE A 369 -11.93 -19.09 10.22
N LEU A 370 -10.96 -18.79 11.08
CA LEU A 370 -10.24 -19.79 11.88
C LEU A 370 -10.70 -19.90 13.33
N LEU A 371 -11.28 -18.85 13.92
CA LEU A 371 -11.78 -18.80 15.30
C LEU A 371 -13.30 -18.98 15.37
N HIS A 372 -14.05 -18.59 14.34
CA HIS A 372 -15.49 -18.82 14.32
C HIS A 372 -15.74 -20.27 13.89
N GLU A 373 -15.69 -21.16 14.88
CA GLU A 373 -16.18 -22.54 14.85
C GLU A 373 -15.99 -23.25 13.51
N ASN A 374 -14.73 -23.47 13.14
CA ASN A 374 -14.45 -24.53 12.18
C ASN A 374 -15.09 -25.81 12.77
N PRO A 375 -16.08 -26.47 12.13
CA PRO A 375 -16.71 -27.68 12.67
C PRO A 375 -15.66 -28.79 12.91
N PHE A 376 -14.50 -28.65 12.27
CA PHE A 376 -13.30 -29.42 12.55
C PHE A 376 -12.80 -29.30 13.99
N HIS A 377 -12.92 -28.13 14.64
CA HIS A 377 -12.56 -27.98 16.06
C HIS A 377 -13.54 -28.71 16.98
N GLY A 378 -14.81 -28.81 16.59
CA GLY A 378 -15.81 -29.65 17.26
C GLY A 378 -15.54 -31.15 17.04
N PHE A 379 -15.19 -31.52 15.81
CA PHE A 379 -14.82 -32.88 15.42
C PHE A 379 -13.54 -33.37 16.10
N VAL A 380 -12.46 -32.58 16.10
CA VAL A 380 -11.20 -32.88 16.79
C VAL A 380 -11.42 -32.97 18.30
N ARG A 381 -12.24 -32.09 18.89
CA ARG A 381 -12.61 -32.19 20.31
C ARG A 381 -13.41 -33.46 20.59
N HIS A 382 -14.31 -33.87 19.70
CA HIS A 382 -15.10 -35.11 19.82
C HIS A 382 -14.24 -36.37 19.66
N GLU A 383 -13.34 -36.41 18.69
CA GLU A 383 -12.42 -37.54 18.51
C GLU A 383 -11.39 -37.64 19.64
N MET A 384 -10.86 -36.51 20.13
CA MET A 384 -9.93 -36.51 21.27
C MET A 384 -10.62 -36.97 22.57
N THR A 385 -11.91 -36.66 22.75
CA THR A 385 -12.68 -37.13 23.92
C THR A 385 -13.11 -38.58 23.80
N GLU A 386 -13.42 -39.09 22.60
CA GLU A 386 -13.66 -40.53 22.37
C GLU A 386 -12.38 -41.37 22.42
N GLY A 387 -11.22 -40.77 22.12
CA GLY A 387 -9.89 -41.39 22.27
C GLY A 387 -9.38 -41.52 23.72
N GLY A 388 -10.16 -41.11 24.72
CA GLY A 388 -9.79 -41.20 26.14
C GLY A 388 -8.81 -40.13 26.63
N ILE A 389 -8.64 -39.04 25.87
CA ILE A 389 -7.86 -37.88 26.32
C ILE A 389 -8.84 -36.93 27.04
N ASP A 390 -8.57 -36.68 28.32
CA ASP A 390 -9.45 -35.94 29.23
C ASP A 390 -9.73 -34.51 28.71
N GLY A 391 -10.96 -34.27 28.26
CA GLY A 391 -11.42 -33.01 27.66
C GLY A 391 -11.62 -31.86 28.65
N SER A 392 -11.23 -32.03 29.91
CA SER A 392 -11.37 -31.01 30.96
C SER A 392 -10.34 -29.89 30.86
N ARG A 393 -9.30 -30.02 30.04
CA ARG A 393 -8.23 -29.02 29.88
C ARG A 393 -8.59 -28.00 28.81
N ARG A 394 -8.49 -26.72 29.15
CA ARG A 394 -8.65 -25.62 28.19
C ARG A 394 -7.46 -25.62 27.23
N PRO A 395 -7.61 -25.19 25.97
CA PRO A 395 -6.48 -25.02 25.06
C PRO A 395 -5.36 -24.12 25.63
N SER A 396 -5.70 -23.21 26.54
CA SER A 396 -4.74 -22.38 27.30
C SER A 396 -3.91 -23.15 28.33
N ASP A 397 -4.35 -24.34 28.76
CA ASP A 397 -3.64 -25.20 29.71
C ASP A 397 -2.59 -26.07 29.00
N TYR A 398 -2.60 -26.09 27.67
CA TYR A 398 -1.48 -26.49 26.82
C TYR A 398 -0.64 -25.25 26.50
N GLU A 399 -0.17 -24.58 27.55
CA GLU A 399 0.94 -23.65 27.41
C GLU A 399 2.11 -24.48 26.87
N TRP A 400 2.44 -24.29 25.59
CA TRP A 400 3.61 -24.89 24.97
C TRP A 400 4.83 -24.24 25.59
N ASP A 401 5.21 -24.75 26.76
CA ASP A 401 6.40 -24.41 27.52
C ASP A 401 7.61 -24.92 26.72
N PHE A 402 7.95 -24.20 25.64
CA PHE A 402 9.19 -24.41 24.87
C PHE A 402 10.43 -24.32 25.77
N GLU A 403 10.31 -23.76 26.98
CA GLU A 403 11.41 -23.67 27.95
C GLU A 403 11.60 -24.91 28.82
N ARG A 404 10.65 -25.87 28.85
CA ARG A 404 10.73 -26.99 29.81
C ARG A 404 11.02 -28.36 29.21
N ASN A 405 10.99 -28.49 27.88
CA ASN A 405 11.32 -29.74 27.17
C ASN A 405 12.58 -29.64 26.29
N ASP A 406 13.50 -28.73 26.65
CA ASP A 406 14.88 -28.80 26.19
C ASP A 406 15.58 -29.97 26.89
N GLY A 407 15.42 -31.17 26.30
CA GLY A 407 16.42 -32.21 26.43
C GLY A 407 17.76 -31.67 25.91
N TYR A 408 18.54 -31.07 26.81
CA TYR A 408 19.97 -30.77 26.66
C TYR A 408 20.36 -30.19 25.29
N CYS A 409 19.84 -29.02 24.93
CA CYS A 409 20.51 -28.20 23.93
C CYS A 409 21.69 -27.47 24.62
N PRO A 410 22.95 -27.69 24.22
CA PRO A 410 24.08 -27.04 24.86
C PRO A 410 23.92 -25.51 24.77
N PRO A 411 24.30 -24.75 25.81
CA PRO A 411 24.21 -23.27 25.81
C PRO A 411 25.02 -22.60 24.68
N GLU A 412 25.79 -23.36 23.91
CA GLU A 412 26.46 -22.93 22.69
C GLU A 412 25.51 -22.80 21.49
N CYS A 413 24.47 -23.64 21.34
CA CYS A 413 23.52 -23.55 20.22
C CYS A 413 22.58 -22.34 20.32
N ARG A 414 22.11 -21.98 21.53
CA ARG A 414 21.28 -20.76 21.72
C ARG A 414 22.06 -19.49 21.41
N ARG A 415 23.36 -19.45 21.77
CA ARG A 415 24.27 -18.35 21.38
C ARG A 415 24.54 -18.31 19.88
N GLU A 416 24.44 -19.43 19.18
CA GLU A 416 24.65 -19.49 17.73
C GLU A 416 23.44 -18.96 16.96
N VAL A 417 22.22 -19.27 17.41
CA VAL A 417 20.98 -18.72 16.84
C VAL A 417 20.89 -17.20 17.07
N ASP A 418 21.17 -16.74 18.29
CA ASP A 418 21.16 -15.30 18.60
C ASP A 418 22.29 -14.55 17.86
N ARG A 419 23.49 -15.15 17.71
CA ARG A 419 24.58 -14.58 16.88
C ARG A 419 24.25 -14.58 15.39
N LEU A 420 23.56 -15.60 14.91
CA LEU A 420 23.12 -15.68 13.51
C LEU A 420 22.11 -14.56 13.22
N ASP A 421 21.20 -14.25 14.13
CA ASP A 421 20.28 -13.12 13.95
C ASP A 421 21.00 -11.77 13.97
N ASP A 422 22.01 -11.58 14.84
CA ASP A 422 22.84 -10.36 14.86
C ASP A 422 23.72 -10.20 13.59
N ASP A 423 24.40 -11.26 13.15
CA ASP A 423 25.21 -11.27 11.93
C ASP A 423 24.36 -11.08 10.66
N LEU A 424 23.09 -11.53 10.69
CA LEU A 424 22.13 -11.39 9.59
C LEU A 424 21.64 -9.94 9.43
N VAL A 425 21.40 -9.22 10.53
CA VAL A 425 20.99 -7.81 10.49
C VAL A 425 22.14 -6.94 9.99
N GLU A 426 23.38 -7.19 10.44
CA GLU A 426 24.54 -6.41 9.99
C GLU A 426 24.87 -6.64 8.49
N LYS A 427 24.55 -7.82 7.96
CA LYS A 427 24.75 -8.14 6.54
C LYS A 427 23.63 -7.58 5.66
N GLU A 428 22.38 -7.59 6.12
CA GLU A 428 21.25 -6.97 5.41
C GLU A 428 21.42 -5.44 5.29
N ASP A 429 21.93 -4.76 6.32
CA ASP A 429 22.20 -3.31 6.26
C ASP A 429 23.30 -2.93 5.25
N LYS A 430 24.33 -3.79 5.10
CA LYS A 430 25.42 -3.59 4.12
C LYS A 430 24.96 -3.85 2.69
N GLU A 431 24.12 -4.87 2.47
CA GLU A 431 23.59 -5.19 1.13
C GLU A 431 22.54 -4.17 0.66
N ILE A 432 21.69 -3.65 1.56
CA ILE A 432 20.70 -2.60 1.23
C ILE A 432 21.39 -1.28 0.86
N CYS A 433 22.50 -0.93 1.52
CA CYS A 433 23.30 0.24 1.14
C CYS A 433 23.96 0.06 -0.23
N SER A 434 24.49 -1.13 -0.53
CA SER A 434 25.08 -1.45 -1.84
C SER A 434 24.06 -1.49 -2.99
N ALA A 435 22.82 -1.90 -2.71
CA ALA A 435 21.73 -1.93 -3.69
C ALA A 435 21.22 -0.52 -4.04
N LYS A 436 21.23 0.41 -3.06
CA LYS A 436 20.92 1.83 -3.31
C LYS A 436 21.95 2.49 -4.23
N ASP A 437 23.23 2.19 -4.04
CA ASP A 437 24.30 2.73 -4.90
C ASP A 437 24.21 2.18 -6.34
N SER A 438 23.78 0.91 -6.48
CA SER A 438 23.56 0.27 -7.79
C SER A 438 22.31 0.81 -8.50
N GLN A 439 21.23 1.14 -7.78
CA GLN A 439 20.07 1.80 -8.34
C GLN A 439 20.35 3.26 -8.74
N LEU A 440 21.16 3.99 -7.96
CA LEU A 440 21.58 5.34 -8.33
C LEU A 440 22.40 5.33 -9.63
N ALA A 441 23.29 4.34 -9.79
CA ALA A 441 24.09 4.15 -11.00
C ALA A 441 23.22 3.81 -12.23
N LEU A 442 22.20 2.96 -12.08
CA LEU A 442 21.25 2.64 -13.16
C LEU A 442 20.35 3.82 -13.55
N MET A 443 20.00 4.70 -12.59
CA MET A 443 19.27 5.94 -12.88
C MET A 443 20.14 7.01 -13.56
N GLU A 444 21.46 6.99 -13.35
CA GLU A 444 22.40 7.84 -14.08
C GLU A 444 22.67 7.32 -15.50
N GLU A 445 22.74 6.00 -15.69
CA GLU A 445 22.91 5.37 -17.01
C GLU A 445 21.66 5.54 -17.90
N GLY A 446 20.47 5.58 -17.30
CA GLY A 446 19.20 5.86 -17.98
C GLY A 446 19.07 7.28 -18.55
N ARG A 447 19.83 8.28 -18.06
CA ARG A 447 19.81 9.65 -18.62
C ARG A 447 20.46 9.75 -20.00
N GLY A 448 21.30 8.78 -20.39
CA GLY A 448 21.92 8.74 -21.72
C GLY A 448 21.01 8.21 -22.84
N ALA A 449 19.88 7.57 -22.51
CA ALA A 449 19.03 6.88 -23.48
C ALA A 449 17.85 7.73 -24.01
N SER A 450 17.65 8.95 -23.50
CA SER A 450 16.50 9.82 -23.81
C SER A 450 16.54 10.52 -25.20
N ILE A 451 17.33 10.02 -26.15
CA ILE A 451 17.42 10.52 -27.55
C ILE A 451 16.91 9.48 -28.56
N ARG A 452 15.86 8.71 -28.21
CA ARG A 452 15.27 7.72 -29.14
C ARG A 452 13.74 7.75 -29.27
N HIS A 453 13.07 8.83 -28.84
CA HIS A 453 11.62 8.95 -28.94
C HIS A 453 11.06 9.36 -30.32
N SER A 454 11.89 9.62 -31.35
CA SER A 454 11.35 10.00 -32.68
C SER A 454 10.89 8.82 -33.56
N LYS A 455 11.11 7.56 -33.15
CA LYS A 455 10.82 6.38 -33.99
C LYS A 455 9.50 5.66 -33.70
N ILE A 456 8.80 6.02 -32.61
CA ILE A 456 7.51 5.41 -32.27
C ILE A 456 6.38 5.96 -33.15
N GLY A 457 6.46 7.24 -33.55
CA GLY A 457 5.48 7.85 -34.47
C GLY A 457 5.48 7.20 -35.85
N GLU A 458 6.67 6.96 -36.43
CA GLU A 458 6.81 6.31 -37.75
C GLU A 458 6.34 4.85 -37.75
N TRP A 459 6.44 4.15 -36.61
CA TRP A 459 6.01 2.75 -36.50
C TRP A 459 4.48 2.61 -36.47
N VAL A 460 3.78 3.52 -35.79
CA VAL A 460 2.31 3.51 -35.69
C VAL A 460 1.67 3.90 -37.05
N GLU A 461 2.26 4.86 -37.75
CA GLU A 461 1.77 5.30 -39.07
C GLU A 461 1.97 4.21 -40.15
N ALA A 462 3.05 3.44 -40.06
CA ALA A 462 3.33 2.33 -40.97
C ALA A 462 2.43 1.08 -40.76
N HIS A 463 1.88 0.88 -39.55
CA HIS A 463 1.10 -0.32 -39.23
C HIS A 463 -0.41 -0.16 -39.29
N TYR A 464 -0.95 1.05 -39.08
CA TYR A 464 -2.40 1.24 -38.95
C TYR A 464 -3.08 2.01 -40.08
N GLY A 465 -2.32 2.59 -41.03
CA GLY A 465 -2.84 3.04 -42.33
C GLY A 465 -3.98 4.08 -42.30
N GLN A 466 -4.28 4.68 -41.15
CA GLN A 466 -5.31 5.69 -40.99
C GLN A 466 -4.67 7.02 -40.63
N ARG A 467 -4.98 8.05 -41.43
CA ARG A 467 -4.69 9.44 -41.05
C ARG A 467 -5.61 9.83 -39.90
N PRO A 468 -5.11 10.51 -38.85
CA PRO A 468 -5.95 10.97 -37.74
C PRO A 468 -7.06 11.90 -38.24
N SER A 469 -8.20 11.88 -37.55
CA SER A 469 -9.32 12.75 -37.84
C SER A 469 -8.94 14.22 -37.57
N PRO A 470 -9.66 15.21 -38.12
CA PRO A 470 -9.39 16.63 -37.83
C PRO A 470 -9.45 17.00 -36.34
N GLU A 471 -10.13 16.19 -35.51
CA GLU A 471 -10.25 16.38 -34.06
C GLU A 471 -8.96 15.98 -33.32
N ASP A 472 -8.17 15.05 -33.87
CA ASP A 472 -6.88 14.61 -33.29
C ASP A 472 -5.75 15.62 -33.53
N ARG A 473 -5.93 16.55 -34.49
CA ARG A 473 -4.96 17.61 -34.78
C ARG A 473 -4.84 18.65 -33.65
N TRP A 474 -5.84 18.72 -32.77
CA TRP A 474 -5.82 19.60 -31.60
C TRP A 474 -4.85 19.09 -30.52
N GLN A 475 -4.74 17.76 -30.32
CA GLN A 475 -3.80 17.18 -29.35
C GLN A 475 -2.32 17.42 -29.72
N GLU A 476 -1.97 17.43 -31.00
CA GLU A 476 -0.61 17.75 -31.46
C GLU A 476 -0.23 19.23 -31.25
N SER A 477 -1.21 20.14 -31.22
CA SER A 477 -0.96 21.56 -31.03
C SER A 477 -0.68 21.92 -29.56
N CYS A 478 -1.33 21.23 -28.61
CA CYS A 478 -1.06 21.40 -27.18
C CYS A 478 0.32 20.87 -26.76
N PHE A 479 0.84 19.83 -27.42
CA PHE A 479 2.18 19.31 -27.13
C PHE A 479 3.31 20.14 -27.74
N LYS A 480 3.10 20.78 -28.90
CA LYS A 480 4.14 21.61 -29.55
C LYS A 480 4.51 22.87 -28.76
N GLY A 481 3.61 23.40 -27.92
CA GLY A 481 3.90 24.57 -27.08
C GLY A 481 4.72 24.27 -25.82
N VAL A 482 4.74 23.02 -25.35
CA VAL A 482 5.40 22.62 -24.08
C VAL A 482 6.80 22.04 -24.30
N THR A 483 7.16 21.72 -25.55
CA THR A 483 8.49 21.20 -25.92
C THR A 483 9.39 22.25 -26.56
N ASP A 484 9.26 23.55 -26.22
CA ASP A 484 10.26 24.53 -26.61
C ASP A 484 11.50 24.37 -25.69
N PRO A 485 12.65 23.88 -26.20
CA PRO A 485 13.83 23.63 -25.38
C PRO A 485 14.42 24.91 -24.77
N SER A 486 14.04 26.09 -25.28
CA SER A 486 14.52 27.38 -24.78
C SER A 486 13.90 27.74 -23.43
N ILE A 487 12.59 27.51 -23.26
CA ILE A 487 11.84 27.79 -22.02
C ILE A 487 12.28 26.84 -20.88
N VAL A 488 12.52 25.57 -21.21
CA VAL A 488 13.00 24.57 -20.24
C VAL A 488 14.44 24.87 -19.78
N ARG A 489 15.28 25.43 -20.65
CA ARG A 489 16.64 25.87 -20.27
C ARG A 489 16.60 27.06 -19.32
N GLU A 490 15.78 28.05 -19.63
CA GLU A 490 15.67 29.28 -18.83
C GLU A 490 15.20 28.97 -17.39
N GLN A 491 14.23 28.07 -17.22
CA GLN A 491 13.76 27.66 -15.89
C GLN A 491 14.75 26.77 -15.12
N VAL A 492 15.57 25.96 -15.81
CA VAL A 492 16.60 25.13 -15.17
C VAL A 492 17.79 25.98 -14.73
N ASP A 493 18.17 26.98 -15.52
CA ASP A 493 19.25 27.91 -15.19
C ASP A 493 18.84 28.82 -14.00
N GLU A 494 17.60 29.33 -13.98
CA GLU A 494 17.05 30.12 -12.86
C GLU A 494 16.96 29.31 -11.55
N PHE A 495 16.64 28.02 -11.63
CA PHE A 495 16.64 27.13 -10.47
C PHE A 495 18.06 26.79 -9.98
N GLY A 496 19.03 26.70 -10.90
CA GLY A 496 20.44 26.46 -10.59
C GLY A 496 21.09 27.61 -9.81
N GLU A 497 20.83 28.86 -10.21
CA GLU A 497 21.39 30.05 -9.55
C GLU A 497 20.89 30.20 -8.09
N ASN A 498 19.60 29.93 -7.85
CA ASN A 498 19.00 29.99 -6.52
C ASN A 498 19.58 28.94 -5.54
N VAL A 499 19.97 27.76 -6.04
CA VAL A 499 20.58 26.70 -5.22
C VAL A 499 22.03 27.03 -4.86
N GLU A 500 22.80 27.65 -5.76
CA GLU A 500 24.16 28.07 -5.46
C GLU A 500 24.22 29.21 -4.42
N GLU A 501 23.26 30.14 -4.45
CA GLU A 501 23.14 31.22 -3.48
C GLU A 501 22.83 30.68 -2.08
N PHE A 502 21.90 29.73 -1.98
CA PHE A 502 21.55 29.07 -0.71
C PHE A 502 22.72 28.25 -0.12
N VAL A 503 23.56 27.63 -0.96
CA VAL A 503 24.76 26.91 -0.52
C VAL A 503 25.88 27.85 -0.06
N LYS A 504 26.01 29.04 -0.68
CA LYS A 504 26.97 30.07 -0.24
C LYS A 504 26.61 30.66 1.13
N GLU A 505 25.33 30.95 1.38
CA GLU A 505 24.88 31.44 2.70
C GLU A 505 25.16 30.44 3.82
N ARG A 506 24.98 29.14 3.55
CA ARG A 506 25.21 28.10 4.56
C ARG A 506 26.69 27.89 4.91
N LYS A 507 27.61 28.23 3.99
CA LYS A 507 29.07 28.15 4.23
C LYS A 507 29.61 29.36 4.99
N ALA A 508 28.94 30.51 4.94
CA ALA A 508 29.35 31.71 5.66
C ALA A 508 29.11 31.64 7.18
N GLY A 509 28.28 30.71 7.67
CA GLY A 509 27.85 30.66 9.07
C GLY A 509 28.69 29.82 10.05
N LYS A 510 29.80 29.18 9.65
CA LYS A 510 30.61 28.32 10.56
C LYS A 510 31.95 28.95 10.91
N GLY A 511 31.93 29.89 11.85
CA GLY A 511 33.11 30.48 12.47
C GLY A 511 33.36 29.97 13.90
N LYS A 512 34.50 29.31 14.08
CA LYS A 512 35.39 29.30 15.27
C LYS A 512 34.94 28.57 16.55
N SER A 513 35.59 27.44 16.83
CA SER A 513 36.20 27.16 18.13
C SER A 513 37.30 26.11 17.98
N SER A 514 38.57 26.54 18.04
CA SER A 514 39.73 25.66 18.20
C SER A 514 40.59 26.19 19.35
N ARG A 515 40.91 25.32 20.29
CA ARG A 515 42.01 25.51 21.24
C ARG A 515 42.77 24.19 21.34
N CYS A 516 44.01 24.23 20.86
CA CYS A 516 45.03 23.21 21.06
C CYS A 516 45.59 23.32 22.47
N VAL A 517 45.84 22.20 23.14
CA VAL A 517 46.91 22.05 24.15
C VAL A 517 47.48 20.62 24.06
N ASP A 518 48.73 20.57 23.61
CA ASP A 518 49.88 19.74 23.99
C ASP A 518 49.73 18.24 24.34
N SER A 519 50.53 17.45 23.61
CA SER A 519 51.00 16.12 24.02
C SER A 519 52.07 16.21 25.11
N PRO A 520 52.24 15.16 25.93
CA PRO A 520 53.55 14.51 25.90
C PRO A 520 53.54 12.97 25.93
N LYS A 521 54.73 12.49 25.57
CA LYS A 521 55.26 11.15 25.35
C LYS A 521 55.25 10.16 26.54
N VAL A 522 55.08 8.87 26.17
CA VAL A 522 55.77 7.63 26.62
C VAL A 522 55.36 7.03 27.98
N ILE A 523 55.01 5.72 27.98
CA ILE A 523 55.69 4.58 28.66
C ILE A 523 54.85 3.30 28.41
N LEU A 524 55.49 2.27 27.85
CA LEU A 524 54.97 0.90 27.76
C LEU A 524 55.03 0.21 29.14
N LYS A 525 53.93 -0.40 29.59
CA LYS A 525 53.90 -1.47 30.60
C LYS A 525 52.76 -2.48 30.31
N PRO A 526 52.89 -3.74 30.77
CA PRO A 526 52.22 -4.90 30.17
C PRO A 526 50.89 -5.29 30.85
N CYS A 527 50.05 -5.95 30.04
CA CYS A 527 48.94 -6.86 30.34
C CYS A 527 48.19 -6.72 31.67
N GLU A 528 46.94 -6.24 31.59
CA GLU A 528 45.86 -6.63 32.49
C GLU A 528 44.61 -6.92 31.63
N TYR A 529 44.20 -8.20 31.59
CA TYR A 529 43.06 -8.67 30.81
C TYR A 529 41.78 -8.25 31.53
N ARG A 530 41.26 -7.08 31.18
CA ARG A 530 39.98 -6.56 31.65
C ARG A 530 38.92 -6.87 30.59
N HIS A 531 37.92 -7.66 30.99
CA HIS A 531 36.73 -7.98 30.19
C HIS A 531 36.15 -6.72 29.52
N PRO A 532 35.89 -6.72 28.21
CA PRO A 532 35.16 -5.62 27.60
C PRO A 532 33.71 -5.67 28.06
N ASP A 533 33.30 -4.62 28.78
CA ASP A 533 31.91 -4.30 29.03
C ASP A 533 31.14 -4.29 27.70
N ARG A 534 29.98 -4.96 27.72
CA ARG A 534 29.03 -5.02 26.61
C ARG A 534 28.79 -3.61 26.06
N PRO A 535 28.82 -3.39 24.74
CA PRO A 535 28.22 -2.20 24.17
C PRO A 535 26.70 -2.26 24.40
N LYS A 536 26.24 -1.59 25.46
CA LYS A 536 24.88 -1.07 25.51
C LYS A 536 24.82 0.01 24.44
N ASN A 537 24.21 -0.30 23.30
CA ASN A 537 23.59 0.61 22.31
C ASN A 537 23.75 0.04 20.91
N ILE A 538 23.01 -1.02 20.59
CA ILE A 538 22.54 -1.24 19.23
C ILE A 538 21.04 -0.99 19.28
N THR A 539 20.67 0.24 18.96
CA THR A 539 19.27 0.61 18.73
C THR A 539 18.80 -0.17 17.52
N HIS A 540 18.02 -1.23 17.74
CA HIS A 540 17.26 -1.89 16.69
C HIS A 540 16.48 -0.84 15.90
N TYR A 541 16.79 -0.67 14.62
CA TYR A 541 15.92 0.05 13.69
C TYR A 541 14.73 -0.84 13.34
N ARG A 542 13.88 -1.11 14.33
CA ARG A 542 12.45 -1.23 14.02
C ARG A 542 12.07 0.13 13.45
N LEU A 543 11.66 0.18 12.18
CA LEU A 543 10.85 1.28 11.66
C LEU A 543 9.62 1.35 12.57
N ARG A 544 9.73 2.09 13.66
CA ARG A 544 8.61 2.29 14.59
C ARG A 544 7.56 3.03 13.77
N PRO A 545 6.29 2.59 13.77
CA PRO A 545 5.20 3.29 13.10
C PRO A 545 5.18 4.80 13.41
N TRP A 546 5.66 5.18 14.61
CA TRP A 546 5.91 6.55 15.04
C TRP A 546 6.77 7.43 14.11
N SER A 547 7.76 6.87 13.41
CA SER A 547 8.58 7.63 12.45
C SER A 547 7.78 7.99 11.20
N ILE A 548 6.99 7.04 10.68
CA ILE A 548 6.14 7.24 9.51
C ILE A 548 5.03 8.25 9.84
N TYR A 549 4.41 8.14 11.02
CA TYR A 549 3.42 9.11 11.48
C TYR A 549 3.97 10.54 11.52
N LYS A 550 5.16 10.75 12.10
CA LYS A 550 5.80 12.08 12.13
C LYS A 550 6.11 12.62 10.74
N GLN A 551 6.57 11.76 9.83
CA GLN A 551 6.88 12.15 8.45
C GLN A 551 5.60 12.51 7.68
N VAL A 552 4.56 11.69 7.75
CA VAL A 552 3.27 11.94 7.08
C VAL A 552 2.58 13.17 7.68
N SER A 553 2.54 13.31 9.00
CA SER A 553 2.00 14.49 9.66
C SER A 553 2.77 15.76 9.30
N ALA A 554 4.11 15.70 9.19
CA ALA A 554 4.92 16.83 8.76
C ALA A 554 4.65 17.22 7.30
N ILE A 555 4.53 16.25 6.39
CA ILE A 555 4.19 16.50 4.99
C ILE A 555 2.80 17.14 4.88
N ILE A 556 1.80 16.60 5.58
CA ILE A 556 0.44 17.14 5.58
C ILE A 556 0.44 18.56 6.14
N SER A 557 1.15 18.79 7.26
CA SER A 557 1.26 20.12 7.87
C SER A 557 1.98 21.12 6.96
N ALA A 558 3.00 20.69 6.21
CA ALA A 558 3.71 21.53 5.25
C ALA A 558 2.82 21.93 4.07
N VAL A 559 2.11 20.98 3.45
CA VAL A 559 1.14 21.25 2.37
C VAL A 559 0.06 22.22 2.85
N TRP A 560 -0.42 22.04 4.08
CA TRP A 560 -1.40 22.92 4.71
C TRP A 560 -0.88 24.32 5.00
N THR A 561 0.35 24.44 5.50
CA THR A 561 0.96 25.73 5.80
C THR A 561 1.15 26.53 4.51
N VAL A 562 1.54 25.87 3.42
CA VAL A 562 1.63 26.49 2.09
C VAL A 562 0.26 26.90 1.59
N GLY A 563 -0.75 26.03 1.70
CA GLY A 563 -2.13 26.36 1.30
C GLY A 563 -2.69 27.58 2.03
N LEU A 564 -2.57 27.61 3.36
CA LEU A 564 -3.01 28.76 4.18
C LEU A 564 -2.22 30.03 3.87
N TYR A 565 -0.92 29.91 3.60
CA TYR A 565 -0.09 31.03 3.20
C TYR A 565 -0.54 31.61 1.85
N LEU A 566 -0.86 30.77 0.87
CA LEU A 566 -1.35 31.20 -0.45
C LEU A 566 -2.73 31.87 -0.35
N VAL A 567 -3.64 31.34 0.47
CA VAL A 567 -4.95 31.97 0.72
C VAL A 567 -4.78 33.35 1.37
N GLY A 568 -3.94 33.45 2.41
CA GLY A 568 -3.68 34.73 3.07
C GLY A 568 -2.99 35.76 2.19
N SER A 569 -2.27 35.31 1.16
CA SER A 569 -1.56 36.17 0.20
C SER A 569 -2.44 36.63 -0.95
N GLY A 570 -3.35 35.78 -1.45
CA GLY A 570 -4.25 36.09 -2.58
C GLY A 570 -5.53 36.86 -2.19
N VAL A 571 -5.86 36.92 -0.91
CA VAL A 571 -6.96 37.76 -0.37
C VAL A 571 -6.50 39.22 -0.17
N ARG A 572 -5.19 39.52 -0.28
CA ARG A 572 -4.66 40.89 -0.36
C ARG A 572 -4.40 41.28 -1.81
#